data_AF-A0AAD7KL94-F1
#
_entry.id   AF-A0AAD7KL94-F1
#
_cell.length_a   1.000
_cell.length_b   1.000
_cell.length_c   1.000
_cell.angle_alpha   90.00
_cell.angle_beta   90.00
_cell.angle_gamma   90.00
#
_symmetry.space_group_name_H-M   'P 1'
#
loop_
_entity.id
_entity.type
_entity.pdbx_description
1 polymer ?
#
loop_
_entity_poly.entity_id
_entity_poly.type
_entity_poly.pdbx_seq_one_letter_code
_entity_poly.pdbx_strand_id
1 'polypeptide(L)' 'MIAKEGEIGHIKITLWGGKRPVVRGVVMNPVDHPHGGGEGRAPIGRKKPATPWGYPALGRRSRKRNKYSDNLILRRRSK' A
#
# COMPACT_ATOMS: atom_id res chain seq x y z
N MET A 1 -1.17 12.23 -22.30
CA MET A 1 -2.03 12.42 -21.11
C MET A 1 -3.12 11.37 -21.19
N ILE A 2 -2.99 10.25 -20.47
CA ILE A 2 -4.00 9.17 -20.53
C ILE A 2 -5.08 9.51 -19.50
N ALA A 3 -6.26 9.86 -19.99
CA ALA A 3 -7.44 9.99 -19.15
C ALA A 3 -7.66 8.68 -18.37
N LYS A 4 -7.73 8.74 -17.04
CA LYS A 4 -8.31 7.65 -16.26
C LYS A 4 -9.83 7.81 -16.33
N GLU A 5 -10.45 7.10 -17.26
CA GLU A 5 -11.90 6.94 -17.27
C GLU A 5 -12.35 6.21 -16.00
N GLY A 6 -13.35 6.77 -15.31
CA GLY A 6 -14.11 6.10 -14.27
C GLY A 6 -13.83 6.57 -12.84
N GLU A 7 -14.28 7.77 -12.48
CA GLU A 7 -14.47 8.10 -11.07
C GLU A 7 -15.65 7.30 -10.51
N ILE A 8 -15.37 6.37 -9.59
CA ILE A 8 -16.39 5.57 -8.91
C ILE A 8 -17.06 6.48 -7.87
N GLY A 9 -18.05 7.27 -8.29
CA GLY A 9 -18.65 8.34 -7.49
C GLY A 9 -19.46 7.89 -6.26
N HIS A 10 -19.68 6.59 -6.05
CA HIS A 10 -20.52 6.10 -4.96
C HIS A 10 -19.89 4.93 -4.19
N ILE A 11 -19.86 5.07 -2.86
CA ILE A 11 -19.35 4.06 -1.91
C ILE A 11 -20.13 2.73 -2.06
N LYS A 12 -21.44 2.80 -2.35
CA LYS A 12 -22.30 1.63 -2.57
C LYS A 12 -21.80 0.75 -3.72
N ILE A 13 -21.38 1.37 -4.82
CA ILE A 13 -20.86 0.66 -6.01
C ILE A 13 -19.52 -0.03 -5.69
N THR A 14 -18.68 0.60 -4.86
CA THR A 14 -17.41 0.00 -4.40
C THR A 14 -17.64 -1.22 -3.50
N LEU A 15 -18.66 -1.16 -2.63
CA LEU A 15 -19.04 -2.28 -1.75
C LEU A 15 -19.60 -3.47 -2.54
N TRP A 16 -20.41 -3.23 -3.58
CA TRP A 16 -20.92 -4.28 -4.46
C TRP A 16 -19.79 -5.01 -5.22
N GLY A 17 -18.68 -4.33 -5.50
CA GLY A 17 -17.46 -4.93 -6.03
C GLY A 17 -16.61 -5.70 -5.01
N GLY A 18 -17.14 -5.98 -3.81
CA GLY A 18 -16.47 -6.77 -2.76
C GLY A 18 -15.34 -6.03 -2.02
N LYS A 19 -15.16 -4.73 -2.25
CA LYS A 19 -14.12 -3.94 -1.57
C LYS A 19 -14.66 -3.37 -0.26
N ARG A 20 -14.09 -3.84 0.87
CA ARG A 20 -14.39 -3.34 2.21
C ARG A 20 -13.62 -2.05 2.50
N PRO A 21 -14.13 -1.16 3.38
CA PRO A 21 -13.38 0.01 3.82
C PRO A 21 -12.08 -0.40 4.53
N VAL A 22 -10.99 0.33 4.26
CA VAL A 22 -9.67 0.12 4.88
C VAL A 22 -9.32 1.34 5.72
N VAL A 23 -8.85 1.11 6.95
CA VAL A 23 -8.44 2.16 7.88
C VAL A 23 -6.98 2.55 7.64
N ARG A 24 -6.66 3.84 7.77
CA ARG A 24 -5.28 4.34 7.66
C ARG A 24 -4.48 3.98 8.90
N GLY A 25 -3.28 3.43 8.72
CA GLY A 25 -2.40 3.02 9.84
C GLY A 25 -1.91 4.15 10.76
N VAL A 26 -2.02 5.42 10.34
CA VAL A 26 -1.70 6.59 11.19
C VAL A 26 -2.75 6.80 12.29
N VAL A 27 -3.98 6.35 12.05
CA VAL A 27 -5.11 6.53 12.99
C VAL A 27 -5.16 5.41 14.04
N MET A 28 -4.43 4.32 13.80
CA MET A 28 -4.43 3.15 14.68
C MET A 28 -3.60 3.39 15.94
N ASN A 29 -3.68 2.47 16.91
CA ASN A 29 -2.81 2.50 18.10
C ASN A 29 -1.38 2.04 17.75
N PRO A 30 -0.36 2.40 18.55
CA PRO A 30 1.02 1.96 18.34
C PRO A 30 1.22 0.44 18.29
N VAL A 31 0.35 -0.33 18.97
CA VAL A 31 0.37 -1.81 18.97
C VAL A 31 -0.12 -2.39 17.64
N ASP A 32 -1.07 -1.73 16.99
CA ASP A 32 -1.75 -2.23 15.79
C ASP A 32 -1.00 -1.85 14.50
N HIS A 33 -0.32 -0.69 14.50
CA HIS A 33 0.38 -0.21 13.32
C HIS A 33 1.67 0.54 13.65
N PRO A 34 2.74 0.35 12.86
CA PRO A 34 3.99 1.10 12.98
C PRO A 34 3.88 2.64 12.82
N HIS A 35 2.72 3.16 12.44
CA HIS A 35 2.50 4.61 12.32
C HIS A 35 1.44 5.09 13.31
N GLY A 36 0.95 4.19 14.17
CA GLY A 36 -0.12 4.48 15.09
C GLY A 36 0.34 5.29 16.30
N GLY A 37 -0.61 5.98 16.91
CA GLY A 37 -0.41 6.84 18.08
C GLY A 37 0.15 8.24 17.77
N GLY A 38 0.47 8.95 18.84
CA GLY A 38 0.80 10.37 18.84
C GLY A 38 -0.40 11.24 19.22
N GLU A 39 -0.13 12.45 19.70
CA GLU A 39 -1.16 13.42 20.05
C GLU A 39 -1.79 14.03 18.78
N GLY A 40 -3.11 13.94 18.64
CA GLY A 40 -3.83 14.48 17.50
C GLY A 40 -3.50 13.79 16.17
N ARG A 41 -3.03 14.55 15.17
CA ARG A 41 -2.62 14.02 13.87
C ARG A 41 -1.10 13.86 13.82
N ALA A 42 -0.62 12.62 13.91
CA ALA A 42 0.80 12.33 13.89
C ALA A 42 1.38 12.25 12.46
N PRO A 43 2.61 12.75 12.24
CA PRO A 43 3.41 12.37 11.08
C PRO A 43 3.91 10.92 11.25
N ILE A 44 4.40 10.30 10.17
CA ILE A 44 4.83 8.88 10.15
C ILE A 44 5.92 8.56 11.20
N GLY A 45 6.76 9.52 11.60
CA GLY A 45 7.79 9.35 12.63
C GLY A 45 8.94 8.40 12.28
N ARG A 46 8.91 7.76 11.10
CA ARG A 46 9.93 6.82 10.59
C ARG A 46 10.53 7.30 9.27
N LYS A 47 11.80 6.97 9.01
CA LYS A 47 12.53 7.32 7.78
C LYS A 47 11.85 6.84 6.50
N LYS A 48 11.14 5.72 6.55
CA LYS A 48 10.38 5.14 5.43
C LYS A 48 9.01 4.69 5.94
N PRO A 49 7.94 4.86 5.14
CA PRO A 49 6.64 4.28 5.47
C PRO A 49 6.75 2.76 5.59
N ALA A 50 6.16 2.21 6.64
CA ALA A 50 6.09 0.79 6.92
C ALA A 50 4.70 0.21 6.63
N THR A 51 4.69 -1.07 6.32
CA THR A 51 3.50 -1.93 6.35
C THR A 51 3.10 -2.24 7.80
N PRO A 52 1.89 -2.77 8.07
CA PRO A 52 1.49 -3.18 9.42
C PRO A 52 2.49 -4.13 10.08
N TRP A 53 3.19 -4.95 9.29
CA TRP A 53 4.20 -5.91 9.75
C TRP A 53 5.63 -5.35 9.79
N GLY A 54 5.83 -4.04 9.61
CA GLY A 54 7.14 -3.39 9.75
C GLY A 54 8.04 -3.41 8.50
N TYR A 55 7.66 -4.09 7.41
CA TYR A 55 8.42 -4.00 6.16
C TYR A 55 8.26 -2.63 5.49
N PRO A 56 9.27 -2.12 4.76
CA PRO A 56 9.15 -0.88 3.98
C PRO A 56 8.08 -0.99 2.90
N ALA A 57 7.12 -0.05 2.89
CA ALA A 57 6.02 -0.01 1.93
C ALA A 57 6.45 0.53 0.55
N LEU A 58 7.50 1.36 0.52
CA LEU A 58 7.99 2.02 -0.70
C LEU A 58 9.38 1.53 -1.08
N GLY A 59 9.59 1.33 -2.39
CA GLY A 59 10.90 1.06 -2.99
C GLY A 59 11.46 -0.36 -2.79
N ARG A 60 10.90 -1.17 -1.89
CA ARG A 60 11.34 -2.55 -1.68
C ARG A 60 10.76 -3.47 -2.77
N ARG A 61 11.64 -4.13 -3.54
CA ARG A 61 11.22 -5.17 -4.49
C ARG A 61 10.84 -6.45 -3.71
N SER A 62 9.61 -6.92 -3.90
CA SER A 62 9.09 -8.14 -3.24
C SER A 62 9.31 -9.43 -4.04
N ARG A 63 9.75 -9.34 -5.31
CA ARG A 63 10.04 -10.53 -6.14
C ARG A 63 11.26 -11.29 -5.58
N LYS A 64 11.12 -12.61 -5.40
CA LYS A 64 12.22 -13.52 -5.03
C LYS A 64 13.34 -13.44 -6.08
N ARG A 65 14.60 -13.41 -5.64
CA ARG A 65 15.78 -13.21 -6.51
C ARG A 65 16.06 -14.35 -7.49
N ASN A 66 15.70 -15.58 -7.14
CA ASN A 66 15.99 -16.79 -7.92
C ASN A 66 14.68 -17.56 -8.19
N LYS A 67 13.73 -16.95 -8.89
CA LYS A 67 12.50 -17.63 -9.31
C LYS A 67 12.76 -18.31 -10.65
N TYR A 68 12.27 -19.55 -10.84
CA TYR A 68 12.42 -20.31 -12.10
C TYR A 68 12.04 -19.51 -13.36
N SER A 69 11.03 -18.64 -13.24
CA SER A 69 10.56 -17.77 -14.33
C SER A 69 11.46 -16.58 -14.65
N ASP A 70 12.56 -16.35 -13.92
CA ASP A 70 13.46 -15.20 -14.16
C ASP A 70 14.14 -15.28 -15.53
N ASN A 71 14.43 -16.51 -16.02
CA ASN A 71 14.99 -16.74 -17.35
C ASN A 71 14.04 -16.37 -18.49
N LEU A 72 12.73 -16.29 -18.22
CA LEU A 72 11.71 -15.98 -19.22
C LEU A 72 11.42 -14.47 -19.30
N ILE A 73 12.04 -13.64 -18.45
CA ILE A 73 11.76 -12.20 -18.39
C ILE A 73 12.78 -11.43 -19.22
N LEU A 74 12.34 -10.89 -20.35
CA LEU A 74 13.17 -10.07 -21.23
C LEU A 74 13.44 -8.68 -20.66
N ARG A 75 12.40 -8.02 -20.13
CA ARG A 75 12.51 -6.66 -19.57
C ARG A 75 11.52 -6.46 -18.44
N ARG A 76 11.91 -5.65 -17.45
CA ARG A 76 11.03 -5.27 -16.34
C ARG A 76 10.08 -4.15 -16.79
N ARG A 77 8.83 -4.18 -16.28
CA ARG A 77 7.86 -3.09 -16.48
C ARG A 77 8.43 -1.77 -15.95
N SER A 78 8.44 -0.74 -16.79
CA SER A 78 8.69 0.64 -16.34
C SER A 78 7.49 1.11 -15.55
N LYS A 79 7.74 1.84 -14.46
CA LYS A 79 6.68 2.48 -13.67
C LYS A 79 6.34 3.83 -14.28
#